data_AF-A0AA36IT84-F1
#
_entry.id   AF-A0AA36IT84-F1
#
_cell.length_a   1.000
_cell.length_b   1.000
_cell.length_c   1.000
_cell.angle_alpha   90.00
_cell.angle_beta   90.00
_cell.angle_gamma   90.00
#
_symmetry.space_group_name_H-M   'P 1'
#
loop_
_entity.id
_entity.type
_entity.pdbx_description
1 polymer ?
#
loop_
_entity_poly.entity_id
_entity_poly.type
_entity_poly.pdbx_seq_one_letter_code
_entity_poly.pdbx_strand_id
1 'polypeptide(L)'
;MQTSAVASLRDWTTNLLKSIEIFSDFLQGQSGATMKSMECLLAFAGESLVFAHAAASLMPILLVLTLAMIKDPRVSLVVGTNVFLPGFTSKFGKYLVAYRLQPQDQGGDLLTPFLPGVPGAFWWVLACITACFVLGAWSWTRMALSTEKPSPPHVLYLTQAYKPSFEAWEVERLVRKMMLTVVSTVLPVTLSPALQMQCISAILLGSLMLYAHVRPYKEDDWNRLELRLLGCAVLITGFTTCLLANDSHWSRSIETQFALMFFIAAPAAIVCATLAVLVAVEMYRERARQKEAEALEALNKASEN
;
A
#
# COMPACT_ATOMS: atom_id res chain seq x y z
N MET A 1 -39.99 -5.06 -4.22
CA MET A 1 -40.39 -3.82 -3.52
C MET A 1 -39.50 -3.63 -2.31
N GLN A 2 -38.55 -2.69 -2.38
CA GLN A 2 -37.76 -2.26 -1.22
C GLN A 2 -38.55 -1.19 -0.49
N THR A 3 -38.71 -1.32 0.83
CA THR A 3 -39.36 -0.29 1.65
C THR A 3 -38.47 0.95 1.74
N SER A 4 -39.08 2.14 1.81
CA SER A 4 -38.35 3.42 1.90
C SER A 4 -37.36 3.47 3.08
N ALA A 5 -37.64 2.74 4.16
CA ALA A 5 -36.76 2.59 5.31
C ALA A 5 -35.45 1.85 4.99
N VAL A 6 -35.50 0.81 4.14
CA VAL A 6 -34.30 0.05 3.73
C VAL A 6 -33.44 0.88 2.77
N ALA A 7 -34.05 1.70 1.91
CA ALA A 7 -33.32 2.64 1.06
C ALA A 7 -32.61 3.71 1.88
N SER A 8 -33.28 4.31 2.86
CA SER A 8 -32.72 5.31 3.77
C SER A 8 -31.56 4.76 4.62
N LEU A 9 -31.72 3.56 5.18
CA LEU A 9 -30.66 2.92 5.98
C LEU A 9 -29.42 2.61 5.13
N ARG A 10 -29.62 2.15 3.88
CA ARG A 10 -28.54 1.90 2.91
C ARG A 10 -27.81 3.18 2.56
N ASP A 11 -28.53 4.26 2.28
CA ASP A 11 -27.92 5.54 1.90
C ASP A 11 -27.14 6.14 3.07
N TRP A 12 -27.67 6.06 4.29
CA TRP A 12 -26.98 6.52 5.49
C TRP A 12 -25.71 5.70 5.80
N THR A 13 -25.80 4.36 5.80
CA THR A 13 -24.62 3.50 6.01
C THR A 13 -23.59 3.69 4.91
N THR A 14 -24.01 3.86 3.65
CA THR A 14 -23.11 4.16 2.53
C THR A 14 -22.42 5.52 2.72
N ASN A 15 -23.12 6.54 3.20
CA ASN A 15 -22.54 7.87 3.45
C ASN A 15 -21.61 7.89 4.67
N LEU A 16 -21.94 7.13 5.72
CA LEU A 16 -21.11 6.97 6.91
C LEU A 16 -19.82 6.22 6.57
N LEU A 17 -19.93 5.08 5.87
CA LEU A 17 -18.79 4.31 5.39
C LEU A 17 -17.92 5.16 4.47
N LYS A 18 -18.50 5.88 3.50
CA LYS A 18 -17.76 6.84 2.67
C LYS A 18 -17.03 7.89 3.51
N SER A 19 -17.64 8.44 4.56
CA SER A 19 -16.99 9.48 5.36
C SER A 19 -15.81 8.94 6.18
N ILE A 20 -15.98 7.76 6.80
CA ILE A 20 -14.92 7.09 7.59
C ILE A 20 -13.80 6.58 6.66
N GLU A 21 -14.16 6.06 5.49
CA GLU A 21 -13.24 5.50 4.50
C GLU A 21 -12.48 6.61 3.73
N ILE A 22 -13.11 7.76 3.43
CA ILE A 22 -12.41 8.96 2.91
C ILE A 22 -11.37 9.44 3.93
N PHE A 23 -11.73 9.50 5.21
CA PHE A 23 -10.81 9.94 6.25
C PHE A 23 -9.67 8.93 6.47
N SER A 24 -9.97 7.64 6.44
CA SER A 24 -8.98 6.55 6.52
C SER A 24 -8.04 6.55 5.30
N ASP A 25 -8.57 6.64 4.08
CA ASP A 25 -7.80 6.69 2.83
C ASP A 25 -6.94 7.97 2.76
N PHE A 26 -7.45 9.08 3.29
CA PHE A 26 -6.71 10.34 3.42
C PHE A 26 -5.57 10.23 4.43
N LEU A 27 -5.82 9.66 5.62
CA LEU A 27 -4.82 9.48 6.66
C LEU A 27 -3.76 8.42 6.32
N GLN A 28 -4.16 7.35 5.63
CA GLN A 28 -3.25 6.30 5.18
C GLN A 28 -2.49 6.69 3.90
N GLY A 29 -2.92 7.78 3.25
CA GLY A 29 -2.44 8.22 1.94
C GLY A 29 -2.62 7.17 0.83
N GLN A 30 -3.39 6.12 1.10
CA GLN A 30 -3.81 5.13 0.13
C GLN A 30 -5.16 5.59 -0.44
N SER A 31 -5.12 6.41 -1.50
CA SER A 31 -6.31 6.85 -2.24
C SER A 31 -6.98 5.73 -3.08
N GLY A 32 -6.82 4.47 -2.66
CA GLY A 32 -7.01 3.29 -3.50
C GLY A 32 -8.42 2.71 -3.50
N ALA A 33 -9.09 2.64 -2.36
CA ALA A 33 -10.39 1.98 -2.24
C ALA A 33 -11.54 2.91 -2.62
N THR A 34 -11.60 4.10 -2.03
CA THR A 34 -12.72 5.04 -2.25
C THR A 34 -12.74 5.62 -3.67
N MET A 35 -11.58 5.92 -4.26
CA MET A 35 -11.53 6.47 -5.62
C MET A 35 -11.88 5.45 -6.70
N LYS A 36 -11.74 4.14 -6.47
CA LYS A 36 -12.20 3.13 -7.44
C LYS A 36 -13.72 3.19 -7.58
N SER A 37 -14.45 3.37 -6.47
CA SER A 37 -15.90 3.58 -6.47
C SER A 37 -16.29 4.89 -7.16
N MET A 38 -15.56 5.99 -6.90
CA MET A 38 -15.81 7.28 -7.56
C MET A 38 -15.54 7.25 -9.07
N GLU A 39 -14.47 6.58 -9.52
CA GLU A 39 -14.17 6.43 -10.95
C GLU A 39 -15.22 5.58 -11.67
N CYS A 40 -15.72 4.50 -11.04
CA CYS A 40 -16.85 3.74 -11.58
C CYS A 40 -18.14 4.56 -11.65
N LEU A 41 -18.41 5.39 -10.63
CA LEU A 41 -19.56 6.30 -10.62
C LEU A 41 -19.44 7.40 -11.68
N LEU A 42 -18.26 7.98 -11.87
CA LEU A 42 -18.00 8.98 -12.91
C LEU A 42 -18.09 8.37 -14.31
N ALA A 43 -17.55 7.17 -14.51
CA ALA A 43 -17.72 6.42 -15.76
C ALA A 43 -19.20 6.09 -16.02
N PHE A 44 -19.95 5.72 -14.99
CA PHE A 44 -21.40 5.52 -15.08
C PHE A 44 -22.15 6.82 -15.41
N ALA A 45 -21.66 7.96 -14.93
CA ALA A 45 -22.18 9.29 -15.26
C ALA A 45 -21.80 9.79 -16.67
N GLY A 46 -21.05 9.00 -17.45
CA GLY A 46 -20.64 9.33 -18.81
C GLY A 46 -19.38 10.20 -18.90
N GLU A 47 -18.71 10.47 -17.78
CA GLU A 47 -17.44 11.21 -17.77
C GLU A 47 -16.29 10.33 -18.28
N SER A 48 -15.33 10.96 -18.96
CA SER A 48 -14.17 10.23 -19.47
C SER A 48 -13.30 9.70 -18.32
N LEU A 49 -12.87 8.44 -18.42
CA LEU A 49 -11.94 7.82 -17.46
C LEU A 49 -10.65 8.64 -17.27
N VAL A 50 -10.23 9.34 -18.34
CA VAL A 50 -9.07 10.24 -18.34
C VAL A 50 -9.27 11.41 -17.37
N PHE A 51 -10.45 12.03 -17.36
CA PHE A 51 -10.75 13.12 -16.43
C PHE A 51 -10.74 12.63 -14.98
N ALA A 52 -11.37 11.47 -14.70
CA ALA A 52 -11.39 10.90 -13.36
C ALA A 52 -9.95 10.55 -12.87
N HIS A 53 -9.11 10.00 -13.75
CA HIS A 53 -7.70 9.74 -13.46
C HIS A 53 -6.91 11.03 -13.21
N ALA A 54 -7.11 12.06 -14.03
CA ALA A 54 -6.43 13.35 -13.89
C ALA A 54 -6.81 14.03 -12.57
N ALA A 55 -8.10 14.09 -12.23
CA ALA A 55 -8.58 14.62 -10.96
C ALA A 55 -8.01 13.84 -9.76
N ALA A 56 -7.98 12.50 -9.86
CA ALA A 56 -7.45 11.64 -8.82
C ALA A 56 -5.94 11.80 -8.60
N SER A 57 -5.20 12.12 -9.67
CA SER A 57 -3.75 12.31 -9.66
C SER A 57 -3.34 13.72 -9.26
N LEU A 58 -4.18 14.71 -9.54
CA LEU A 58 -3.92 16.12 -9.24
C LEU A 58 -3.81 16.37 -7.73
N MET A 59 -4.69 15.78 -6.92
CA MET A 59 -4.70 16.03 -5.48
C MET A 59 -3.40 15.63 -4.77
N PRO A 60 -2.86 14.40 -4.95
CA PRO A 60 -1.54 14.05 -4.41
C PRO A 60 -0.41 14.97 -4.90
N ILE A 61 -0.43 15.38 -6.17
CA ILE A 61 0.57 16.30 -6.73
C ILE A 61 0.50 17.65 -6.03
N LEU A 62 -0.69 18.24 -5.90
CA LEU A 62 -0.89 19.51 -5.21
C LEU A 62 -0.46 19.44 -3.74
N LEU A 63 -0.74 18.33 -3.05
CA LEU A 63 -0.30 18.13 -1.67
C LEU A 63 1.23 18.06 -1.55
N VAL A 64 1.90 17.31 -2.44
CA VAL A 64 3.37 17.25 -2.50
C VAL A 64 3.96 18.63 -2.80
N LEU A 65 3.42 19.36 -3.79
CA LEU A 65 3.88 20.72 -4.09
C LEU A 65 3.68 21.67 -2.92
N THR A 66 2.53 21.61 -2.24
CA THR A 66 2.24 22.44 -1.07
C THR A 66 3.18 22.13 0.08
N LEU A 67 3.44 20.85 0.36
CA LEU A 67 4.42 20.42 1.37
C LEU A 67 5.84 20.88 1.03
N ALA A 68 6.21 20.87 -0.26
CA ALA A 68 7.52 21.32 -0.71
C ALA A 68 7.68 22.85 -0.53
N MET A 69 6.61 23.61 -0.73
CA MET A 69 6.61 25.07 -0.54
C MET A 69 6.58 25.48 0.94
N ILE A 70 5.82 24.78 1.80
CA ILE A 70 5.60 25.19 3.20
C ILE A 70 6.69 24.69 4.15
N LYS A 71 7.21 23.47 3.94
CA LYS A 71 8.12 22.81 4.89
C LYS A 71 9.54 22.73 4.37
N ASP A 72 9.79 21.73 3.53
CA ASP A 72 11.10 21.47 2.96
C ASP A 72 10.91 20.53 1.75
N PRO A 73 11.57 20.79 0.60
CA PRO A 73 11.44 19.95 -0.58
C PRO A 73 11.81 18.48 -0.37
N ARG A 74 12.74 18.17 0.55
CA ARG A 74 13.16 16.78 0.84
C ARG A 74 12.14 16.06 1.71
N VAL A 75 11.55 16.76 2.69
CA VAL A 75 10.40 16.22 3.46
C VAL A 75 9.27 15.87 2.50
N SER A 76 8.96 16.79 1.59
CA SER A 76 7.92 16.56 0.58
C SER A 76 8.26 15.40 -0.35
N LEU A 77 9.52 15.25 -0.76
CA LEU A 77 9.97 14.12 -1.56
C LEU A 77 9.80 12.78 -0.83
N VAL A 78 10.16 12.71 0.46
CA VAL A 78 9.97 11.50 1.28
C VAL A 78 8.49 11.18 1.45
N VAL A 79 7.67 12.15 1.83
CA VAL A 79 6.23 11.92 1.97
C VAL A 79 5.62 11.53 0.63
N GLY A 80 5.95 12.26 -0.44
CA GLY A 80 5.53 12.01 -1.82
C GLY A 80 5.81 10.59 -2.28
N THR A 81 7.05 10.14 -2.12
CA THR A 81 7.50 8.84 -2.58
C THR A 81 6.93 7.68 -1.76
N ASN A 82 6.85 7.80 -0.42
CA ASN A 82 6.39 6.68 0.41
C ASN A 82 4.88 6.57 0.50
N VAL A 83 4.20 7.71 0.51
CA VAL A 83 2.77 7.79 0.79
C VAL A 83 2.00 7.78 -0.52
N PHE A 84 2.31 8.70 -1.44
CA PHE A 84 1.47 8.96 -2.60
C PHE A 84 1.89 8.18 -3.86
N LEU A 85 3.19 7.97 -4.09
CA LEU A 85 3.70 7.36 -5.31
C LEU A 85 3.17 5.94 -5.59
N PRO A 86 3.03 5.02 -4.61
CA PRO A 86 2.41 3.72 -4.86
C PRO A 86 0.97 3.87 -5.37
N GLY A 87 0.18 4.75 -4.74
CA GLY A 87 -1.19 5.05 -5.15
C GLY A 87 -1.24 5.63 -6.55
N PHE A 88 -0.44 6.65 -6.84
CA PHE A 88 -0.31 7.26 -8.17
C PHE A 88 0.06 6.24 -9.25
N THR A 89 1.09 5.43 -9.01
CA THR A 89 1.55 4.37 -9.93
C THR A 89 0.43 3.36 -10.20
N SER A 90 -0.31 2.99 -9.15
CA SER A 90 -1.40 2.02 -9.27
C SER A 90 -2.57 2.51 -10.14
N LYS A 91 -2.78 3.83 -10.24
CA LYS A 91 -3.79 4.42 -11.13
C LYS A 91 -3.48 4.17 -12.59
N PHE A 92 -2.20 4.18 -12.97
CA PHE A 92 -1.77 3.78 -14.32
C PHE A 92 -1.99 2.30 -14.56
N GLY A 93 -1.79 1.46 -13.54
CA GLY A 93 -2.08 0.02 -13.61
C GLY A 93 -3.53 -0.30 -13.99
N LYS A 94 -4.49 0.60 -13.74
CA LYS A 94 -5.89 0.42 -14.14
C LYS A 94 -6.08 0.32 -15.65
N TYR A 95 -5.26 1.03 -16.42
CA TYR A 95 -5.29 0.94 -17.89
C TYR A 95 -4.82 -0.42 -18.40
N LEU A 96 -4.18 -1.22 -17.55
CA LEU A 96 -3.67 -2.55 -17.85
C LEU A 96 -4.59 -3.67 -17.31
N VAL A 97 -5.68 -3.35 -16.60
CA VAL A 97 -6.66 -4.29 -15.98
C VAL A 97 -7.25 -5.30 -16.94
N ALA A 98 -7.32 -4.94 -18.23
CA ALA A 98 -8.11 -5.66 -19.20
C ALA A 98 -7.28 -6.30 -20.30
N TYR A 99 -6.01 -6.65 -20.06
CA TYR A 99 -5.28 -7.52 -20.98
C TYR A 99 -5.90 -8.91 -21.02
N ARG A 100 -6.95 -9.02 -21.83
CA ARG A 100 -7.54 -10.27 -22.26
C ARG A 100 -7.02 -10.52 -23.64
N LEU A 101 -6.28 -11.61 -23.79
CA LEU A 101 -6.21 -12.28 -25.07
C LEU A 101 -7.63 -12.68 -25.42
N GLN A 102 -8.14 -12.23 -26.56
CA GLN A 102 -9.33 -12.84 -27.11
C GLN A 102 -9.12 -14.35 -27.22
N PRO A 103 -10.18 -15.15 -27.07
CA PRO A 103 -10.13 -16.56 -27.40
C PRO A 103 -9.45 -16.75 -28.78
N GLN A 104 -8.65 -17.81 -28.93
CA GLN A 104 -7.82 -18.01 -30.13
C GLN A 104 -8.66 -18.11 -31.41
N ASP A 105 -9.90 -18.58 -31.28
CA ASP A 105 -10.95 -18.62 -32.30
C ASP A 105 -11.48 -17.23 -32.72
N GLN A 106 -11.21 -16.18 -31.94
CA GLN A 106 -11.57 -14.78 -32.23
C GLN A 106 -10.36 -13.92 -32.64
N GLY A 107 -9.22 -14.54 -32.95
CA GLY A 107 -8.03 -13.85 -33.45
C GLY A 107 -6.90 -13.70 -32.42
N GLY A 108 -7.16 -13.95 -31.13
CA GLY A 108 -6.14 -13.83 -30.09
C GLY A 108 -5.69 -12.40 -29.82
N ASP A 109 -6.39 -11.40 -30.36
CA ASP A 109 -6.03 -10.01 -30.22
C ASP A 109 -6.16 -9.55 -28.76
N LEU A 110 -5.28 -8.63 -28.40
CA LEU A 110 -5.21 -8.08 -27.07
C LEU A 110 -6.27 -6.98 -26.93
N LEU A 111 -7.37 -7.26 -26.21
CA LEU A 111 -8.40 -6.25 -25.97
C LEU A 111 -7.91 -5.21 -24.98
N THR A 112 -8.03 -3.93 -25.33
CA THR A 112 -7.57 -2.82 -24.47
C THR A 112 -8.67 -1.77 -24.27
N PRO A 113 -9.82 -2.13 -23.66
CA PRO A 113 -11.00 -1.26 -23.61
C PRO A 113 -10.79 0.03 -22.80
N PHE A 114 -9.79 0.07 -21.91
CA PHE A 114 -9.51 1.21 -21.04
C PHE A 114 -8.38 2.10 -21.55
N LEU A 115 -7.59 1.64 -22.53
CA LEU A 115 -6.50 2.45 -23.07
C LEU A 115 -7.08 3.58 -23.93
N PRO A 116 -6.56 4.81 -23.81
CA PRO A 116 -6.96 5.90 -24.69
C PRO A 116 -6.63 5.52 -26.14
N GLY A 117 -7.46 5.94 -27.09
CA GLY A 117 -7.30 5.66 -28.53
C GLY A 117 -6.10 6.37 -29.19
N VAL A 118 -5.05 6.65 -28.43
CA VAL A 118 -3.81 7.28 -28.89
C VAL A 118 -2.83 6.18 -29.31
N PRO A 119 -2.17 6.28 -30.48
CA PRO A 119 -1.14 5.33 -30.89
C PRO A 119 -0.05 5.17 -29.83
N GLY A 120 0.24 3.91 -29.46
CA GLY A 120 1.27 3.60 -28.47
C GLY A 120 0.88 3.87 -27.00
N ALA A 121 -0.39 4.12 -26.69
CA ALA A 121 -0.87 4.35 -25.32
C ALA A 121 -0.38 3.29 -24.31
N PHE A 122 -0.27 2.02 -24.72
CA PHE A 122 0.28 0.96 -23.88
C PHE A 122 1.70 1.27 -23.39
N TRP A 123 2.59 1.60 -24.33
CA TRP A 123 3.99 1.90 -24.03
C TRP A 123 4.10 3.15 -23.15
N TRP A 124 3.23 4.13 -23.35
CA TRP A 124 3.16 5.32 -22.48
C TRP A 124 2.78 4.95 -21.05
N VAL A 125 1.75 4.13 -20.84
CA VAL A 125 1.35 3.68 -19.50
C VAL A 125 2.48 2.89 -18.83
N LEU A 126 3.11 1.96 -19.56
CA LEU A 126 4.22 1.16 -19.04
C LEU A 126 5.45 2.03 -18.72
N ALA A 127 5.76 3.00 -19.57
CA ALA A 127 6.84 3.97 -19.34
C ALA A 127 6.56 4.81 -18.10
N CYS A 128 5.32 5.27 -17.89
CA CYS A 128 4.93 6.02 -16.68
C CYS A 128 5.09 5.18 -15.41
N ILE A 129 4.63 3.93 -15.42
CA ILE A 129 4.81 3.01 -14.27
C ILE A 129 6.30 2.82 -14.00
N THR A 130 7.08 2.50 -15.03
CA THR A 130 8.52 2.27 -14.92
C THR A 130 9.25 3.51 -14.41
N ALA A 131 8.90 4.70 -14.92
CA ALA A 131 9.44 5.96 -14.46
C ALA A 131 9.13 6.19 -12.97
N CYS A 132 7.93 5.87 -12.49
CA CYS A 132 7.60 5.96 -11.07
C CYS A 132 8.50 5.06 -10.21
N PHE A 133 8.74 3.80 -10.63
CA PHE A 133 9.64 2.89 -9.92
C PHE A 133 11.08 3.41 -9.89
N VAL A 134 11.60 3.83 -11.04
CA VAL A 134 12.96 4.37 -11.17
C VAL A 134 13.12 5.63 -10.34
N LEU A 135 12.20 6.58 -10.44
CA LEU A 135 12.25 7.84 -9.70
C LEU A 135 12.14 7.60 -8.20
N GLY A 136 11.23 6.74 -7.73
CA GLY A 136 11.07 6.42 -6.32
C GLY A 136 12.29 5.71 -5.72
N ALA A 137 12.85 4.72 -6.43
CA ALA A 137 14.05 4.01 -5.99
C ALA A 137 15.28 4.92 -6.02
N TRP A 138 15.45 5.70 -7.08
CA TRP A 138 16.57 6.62 -7.23
C TRP A 138 16.54 7.75 -6.20
N SER A 139 15.37 8.37 -5.97
CA SER A 139 15.22 9.43 -4.97
C SER A 139 15.62 8.93 -3.58
N TRP A 140 15.14 7.74 -3.20
CA TRP A 140 15.47 7.16 -1.90
C TRP A 140 16.93 6.74 -1.79
N THR A 141 17.49 6.11 -2.83
CA THR A 141 18.91 5.74 -2.85
C THR A 141 19.78 6.97 -2.69
N ARG A 142 19.46 8.06 -3.40
CA ARG A 142 20.18 9.33 -3.29
C ARG A 142 20.07 9.93 -1.89
N MET A 143 18.90 9.82 -1.25
CA MET A 143 18.69 10.32 0.11
C MET A 143 19.44 9.49 1.16
N ALA A 144 19.40 8.16 1.04
CA ALA A 144 20.12 7.24 1.93
C ALA A 144 21.64 7.35 1.78
N LEU A 145 22.15 7.67 0.60
CA LEU A 145 23.58 7.85 0.33
C LEU A 145 24.06 9.31 0.55
N SER A 146 23.19 10.21 0.98
CA SER A 146 23.58 11.60 1.22
C SER A 146 24.59 11.69 2.36
N THR A 147 25.75 12.28 2.10
CA THR A 147 26.82 12.45 3.10
C THR A 147 26.63 13.66 4.01
N GLU A 148 25.51 14.38 3.90
CA GLU A 148 25.23 15.55 4.74
C GLU A 148 25.07 15.14 6.21
N LYS A 149 25.86 15.76 7.09
CA LYS A 149 25.79 15.58 8.55
C LYS A 149 25.44 16.91 9.22
N PRO A 150 24.42 16.97 10.08
CA PRO A 150 23.51 15.88 10.47
C PRO A 150 22.49 15.52 9.39
N SER A 151 22.09 14.24 9.32
CA SER A 151 21.02 13.80 8.42
C SER A 151 19.72 14.55 8.73
N PRO A 152 18.91 14.92 7.72
CA PRO A 152 17.66 15.63 7.95
C PRO A 152 16.75 14.83 8.91
N PRO A 153 16.08 15.47 9.89
CA PRO A 153 15.31 14.77 10.92
C PRO A 153 14.25 13.80 10.40
N HIS A 154 13.65 14.10 9.25
CA HIS A 154 12.62 13.28 8.62
C HIS A 154 13.18 12.00 7.98
N VAL A 155 14.40 12.05 7.43
CA VAL A 155 15.10 10.87 6.92
C VAL A 155 15.54 10.01 8.09
N LEU A 156 16.11 10.67 9.10
CA LEU A 156 16.52 10.01 10.34
C LEU A 156 15.34 9.28 10.98
N TYR A 157 14.15 9.89 11.05
CA TYR A 157 12.96 9.23 11.59
C TYR A 157 12.66 7.88 10.94
N LEU A 158 12.79 7.78 9.61
CA LEU A 158 12.52 6.54 8.87
C LEU A 158 13.68 5.55 8.93
N THR A 159 14.93 6.03 8.99
CA THR A 159 16.12 5.18 8.95
C THR A 159 16.72 4.85 10.32
N GLN A 160 16.26 5.52 11.40
CA GLN A 160 16.84 5.40 12.74
C GLN A 160 16.81 3.97 13.29
N ALA A 161 15.84 3.17 12.87
CA ALA A 161 15.70 1.77 13.29
C ALA A 161 16.69 0.83 12.57
N TYR A 162 17.28 1.24 11.45
CA TYR A 162 18.21 0.42 10.66
C TYR A 162 19.66 0.60 11.08
N LYS A 163 20.44 -0.45 10.90
CA LYS A 163 21.90 -0.34 10.95
C LYS A 163 22.38 0.67 9.89
N PRO A 164 23.45 1.44 10.14
CA PRO A 164 23.93 2.47 9.21
C PRO A 164 24.26 1.94 7.80
N SER A 165 24.68 0.68 7.68
CA SER A 165 24.97 0.04 6.39
C SER A 165 23.72 -0.34 5.58
N PHE A 166 22.53 -0.25 6.18
CA PHE A 166 21.26 -0.70 5.61
C PHE A 166 20.22 0.42 5.52
N GLU A 167 20.62 1.69 5.52
CA GLU A 167 19.70 2.82 5.37
C GLU A 167 18.93 2.79 4.03
N ALA A 168 19.56 2.23 2.98
CA ALA A 168 18.91 2.03 1.68
C ALA A 168 17.82 0.94 1.68
N TRP A 169 17.60 0.24 2.80
CA TRP A 169 16.55 -0.79 2.91
C TRP A 169 15.14 -0.24 2.70
N GLU A 170 14.90 1.06 2.92
CA GLU A 170 13.63 1.71 2.57
C GLU A 170 13.29 1.59 1.06
N VAL A 171 14.31 1.47 0.19
CA VAL A 171 14.08 1.23 -1.24
C VAL A 171 13.37 -0.11 -1.45
N GLU A 172 13.76 -1.17 -0.76
CA GLU A 172 13.09 -2.48 -0.83
C GLU A 172 11.63 -2.35 -0.39
N ARG A 173 11.39 -1.70 0.76
CA ARG A 173 10.04 -1.54 1.32
C ARG A 173 9.14 -0.77 0.37
N LEU A 174 9.65 0.32 -0.21
CA LEU A 174 8.93 1.10 -1.20
C LEU A 174 8.64 0.28 -2.46
N VAL A 175 9.65 -0.37 -3.04
CA VAL A 175 9.49 -1.17 -4.26
C VAL A 175 8.49 -2.31 -4.03
N ARG A 176 8.58 -3.04 -2.91
CA ARG A 176 7.60 -4.06 -2.52
C ARG A 176 6.19 -3.48 -2.45
N LYS A 177 6.00 -2.35 -1.77
CA LYS A 177 4.70 -1.68 -1.65
C LYS A 177 4.15 -1.28 -3.03
N MET A 178 4.99 -0.70 -3.89
CA MET A 178 4.62 -0.33 -5.26
C MET A 178 4.25 -1.55 -6.10
N MET A 179 5.04 -2.64 -6.06
CA MET A 179 4.75 -3.87 -6.80
C MET A 179 3.43 -4.50 -6.35
N LEU A 180 3.21 -4.63 -5.03
CA LEU A 180 1.96 -5.16 -4.49
C LEU A 180 0.75 -4.31 -4.91
N THR A 181 0.89 -2.99 -4.89
CA THR A 181 -0.19 -2.07 -5.27
C THR A 181 -0.48 -2.16 -6.76
N VAL A 182 0.56 -2.18 -7.61
CA VAL A 182 0.42 -2.30 -9.07
C VAL A 182 -0.17 -3.65 -9.45
N VAL A 183 0.34 -4.76 -8.92
CA VAL A 183 -0.22 -6.10 -9.18
C VAL A 183 -1.70 -6.15 -8.81
N SER A 184 -2.07 -5.57 -7.66
CA SER A 184 -3.46 -5.55 -7.20
C SER A 184 -4.38 -4.64 -8.01
N THR A 185 -3.82 -3.69 -8.79
CA THR A 185 -4.62 -2.91 -9.74
C THR A 185 -4.64 -3.52 -11.12
N VAL A 186 -3.52 -4.02 -11.63
CA VAL A 186 -3.42 -4.64 -12.97
C VAL A 186 -4.16 -5.97 -13.03
N LEU A 187 -4.16 -6.75 -11.94
CA LEU A 187 -4.81 -8.04 -11.85
C LEU A 187 -5.90 -8.00 -10.77
N PRO A 188 -7.10 -7.49 -11.05
CA PRO A 188 -8.15 -7.48 -10.05
C PRO A 188 -8.66 -8.90 -9.76
N VAL A 189 -9.01 -9.14 -8.49
CA VAL A 189 -9.55 -10.42 -7.97
C VAL A 189 -10.75 -10.89 -8.78
N THR A 190 -11.56 -9.96 -9.31
CA THR A 190 -12.76 -10.27 -10.09
C THR A 190 -12.47 -10.85 -11.47
N LEU A 191 -11.24 -10.68 -12.00
CA LEU A 191 -10.88 -11.11 -13.36
C LEU A 191 -9.87 -12.25 -13.36
N SER A 192 -8.83 -12.18 -12.54
CA SER A 192 -7.73 -13.15 -12.56
C SER A 192 -7.17 -13.37 -11.16
N PRO A 193 -7.99 -13.89 -10.23
CA PRO A 193 -7.62 -14.01 -8.83
C PRO A 193 -6.41 -14.94 -8.64
N ALA A 194 -6.34 -16.05 -9.38
CA ALA A 194 -5.22 -16.98 -9.29
C ALA A 194 -3.88 -16.33 -9.70
N LEU A 195 -3.85 -15.62 -10.83
CA LEU A 195 -2.64 -14.93 -11.30
C LEU A 195 -2.23 -13.80 -10.35
N GLN A 196 -3.20 -13.03 -9.85
CA GLN A 196 -2.94 -12.00 -8.84
C GLN A 196 -2.29 -12.59 -7.59
N MET A 197 -2.87 -13.66 -7.04
CA MET A 197 -2.35 -14.32 -5.85
C MET A 197 -0.97 -14.94 -6.08
N GLN A 198 -0.70 -15.48 -7.27
CA GLN A 198 0.63 -15.98 -7.65
C GLN A 198 1.67 -14.86 -7.68
N CYS A 199 1.38 -13.73 -8.33
CA CYS A 199 2.26 -12.57 -8.37
C CYS A 199 2.53 -11.99 -6.97
N ILE A 200 1.49 -11.84 -6.14
CA ILE A 200 1.63 -11.38 -4.75
C ILE A 200 2.51 -12.35 -3.95
N SER A 201 2.28 -13.66 -4.08
CA SER A 201 3.07 -14.68 -3.38
C SER A 201 4.54 -14.62 -3.78
N ALA A 202 4.85 -14.45 -5.08
CA ALA A 202 6.22 -14.32 -5.56
C ALA A 202 6.92 -13.07 -4.99
N ILE A 203 6.23 -11.92 -4.95
CA ILE A 203 6.76 -10.67 -4.37
C ILE A 203 7.06 -10.86 -2.87
N LEU A 204 6.11 -11.42 -2.13
CA LEU A 204 6.26 -11.64 -0.68
C LEU A 204 7.35 -12.66 -0.37
N LEU A 205 7.45 -13.74 -1.14
CA LEU A 205 8.50 -14.74 -0.97
C LEU A 205 9.89 -14.16 -1.26
N GLY A 206 10.03 -13.38 -2.34
CA GLY A 206 11.27 -12.67 -2.66
C GLY A 206 11.69 -11.71 -1.55
N SER A 207 10.74 -10.92 -1.03
CA SER A 207 10.98 -10.02 0.11
C SER A 207 11.35 -10.79 1.38
N LEU A 208 10.66 -11.90 1.67
CA LEU A 208 10.95 -12.77 2.82
C LEU A 208 12.36 -13.35 2.74
N MET A 209 12.77 -13.86 1.57
CA MET A 209 14.12 -14.40 1.34
C MET A 209 15.19 -13.32 1.52
N LEU A 210 14.98 -12.15 0.91
CA LEU A 210 15.91 -11.03 1.03
C LEU A 210 16.03 -10.56 2.49
N TYR A 211 14.91 -10.48 3.19
CA TYR A 211 14.86 -10.07 4.59
C TYR A 211 15.54 -11.09 5.52
N ALA A 212 15.30 -12.39 5.31
CA ALA A 212 15.92 -13.47 6.07
C ALA A 212 17.46 -13.42 5.96
N HIS A 213 17.98 -13.02 4.81
CA HIS A 213 19.41 -12.85 4.55
C HIS A 213 19.99 -11.56 5.15
N VAL A 214 19.30 -10.43 4.97
CA VAL A 214 19.87 -9.09 5.26
C VAL A 214 19.71 -8.64 6.71
N ARG A 215 18.53 -8.84 7.33
CA ARG A 215 18.23 -8.43 8.71
C ARG A 215 18.67 -6.97 9.05
N PRO A 216 18.02 -5.98 8.44
CA PRO A 216 18.50 -4.59 8.41
C PRO A 216 18.37 -3.83 9.74
N TYR A 217 17.48 -4.25 10.65
CA TYR A 217 17.24 -3.51 11.90
C TYR A 217 18.39 -3.66 12.89
N LYS A 218 18.58 -2.62 13.73
CA LYS A 218 19.56 -2.62 14.83
C LYS A 218 19.25 -3.68 15.88
N GLU A 219 17.98 -3.78 16.28
CA GLU A 219 17.53 -4.75 17.28
C GLU A 219 16.97 -6.00 16.59
N ASP A 220 17.38 -7.17 17.06
CA ASP A 220 16.99 -8.44 16.47
C ASP A 220 15.50 -8.77 16.65
N ASP A 221 14.83 -8.15 17.63
CA ASP A 221 13.40 -8.31 17.83
C ASP A 221 12.57 -7.76 16.67
N TRP A 222 12.93 -6.58 16.15
CA TRP A 222 12.31 -6.02 14.94
C TRP A 222 12.58 -6.89 13.71
N ASN A 223 13.79 -7.45 13.60
CA ASN A 223 14.11 -8.42 12.55
C ASN A 223 13.21 -9.67 12.65
N ARG A 224 13.05 -10.24 13.84
CA ARG A 224 12.18 -11.41 14.05
C ARG A 224 10.71 -11.09 13.79
N LEU A 225 10.24 -9.91 14.17
CA LEU A 225 8.86 -9.49 13.98
C LEU A 225 8.52 -9.35 12.49
N GLU A 226 9.29 -8.57 11.72
CA GLU A 226 9.04 -8.39 10.28
C GLU A 226 9.14 -9.73 9.52
N LEU A 227 10.10 -10.60 9.88
CA LEU A 227 10.20 -11.93 9.30
C LEU A 227 8.93 -12.76 9.54
N ARG A 228 8.37 -12.71 10.76
CA ARG A 228 7.10 -13.38 11.09
C ARG A 228 5.93 -12.75 10.33
N LEU A 229 5.88 -11.42 10.20
CA LEU A 229 4.83 -10.72 9.46
C LEU A 229 4.83 -11.11 7.97
N LEU A 230 6.01 -11.09 7.33
CA LEU A 230 6.18 -11.56 5.96
C LEU A 230 5.83 -13.04 5.81
N GLY A 231 6.26 -13.88 6.75
CA GLY A 231 5.90 -15.30 6.79
C GLY A 231 4.39 -15.53 6.89
N CYS A 232 3.71 -14.81 7.79
CA CYS A 232 2.24 -14.84 7.90
C CYS A 232 1.57 -14.37 6.61
N ALA A 233 2.07 -13.32 5.97
CA ALA A 233 1.53 -12.84 4.70
C ALA A 233 1.67 -13.91 3.60
N VAL A 234 2.83 -14.56 3.47
CA VAL A 234 3.04 -15.68 2.53
C VAL A 234 2.08 -16.83 2.83
N LEU A 235 1.92 -17.22 4.10
CA LEU A 235 0.97 -18.26 4.51
C LEU A 235 -0.48 -17.91 4.14
N ILE A 236 -0.92 -16.70 4.43
CA ILE A 236 -2.25 -16.20 4.05
C ILE A 236 -2.43 -16.29 2.53
N THR A 237 -1.45 -15.83 1.75
CA THR A 237 -1.54 -15.89 0.30
C THR A 237 -1.54 -17.32 -0.25
N GLY A 238 -0.83 -18.24 0.41
CA GLY A 238 -0.86 -19.66 0.11
C GLY A 238 -2.24 -20.27 0.36
N PHE A 239 -2.84 -20.04 1.52
CA PHE A 239 -4.19 -20.53 1.83
C PHE A 239 -5.26 -19.93 0.91
N THR A 240 -5.17 -18.65 0.58
CA THR A 240 -6.06 -18.03 -0.41
C THR A 240 -5.89 -18.66 -1.79
N THR A 241 -4.67 -19.00 -2.19
CA THR A 241 -4.41 -19.73 -3.45
C THR A 241 -5.01 -21.13 -3.40
N CYS A 242 -4.88 -21.85 -2.28
CA CYS A 242 -5.54 -23.14 -2.07
C CYS A 242 -7.06 -23.02 -2.14
N LEU A 243 -7.66 -21.96 -1.57
CA LEU A 243 -9.09 -21.70 -1.63
C LEU A 243 -9.56 -21.48 -3.08
N LEU A 244 -8.84 -20.67 -3.85
CA LEU A 244 -9.12 -20.45 -5.28
C LEU A 244 -8.99 -21.73 -6.11
N ALA A 245 -7.97 -22.54 -5.83
CA ALA A 245 -7.78 -23.82 -6.49
C ALA A 245 -8.89 -24.82 -6.12
N ASN A 246 -9.33 -24.80 -4.86
CA ASN A 246 -10.38 -25.66 -4.34
C ASN A 246 -11.72 -25.44 -5.06
N ASP A 247 -12.10 -24.18 -5.28
CA ASP A 247 -13.30 -23.82 -6.05
C ASP A 247 -13.29 -24.40 -7.47
N SER A 248 -12.10 -24.73 -7.99
CA SER A 248 -11.93 -25.23 -9.35
C SER A 248 -12.15 -26.75 -9.49
N HIS A 249 -11.68 -27.60 -8.56
CA HIS A 249 -11.62 -29.07 -8.84
C HIS A 249 -11.65 -30.10 -7.67
N TRP A 250 -11.53 -29.75 -6.37
CA TRP A 250 -10.92 -30.68 -5.39
C TRP A 250 -11.77 -30.99 -4.15
N SER A 251 -12.40 -29.98 -3.53
CA SER A 251 -13.24 -30.16 -2.34
C SER A 251 -14.34 -29.08 -2.27
N ARG A 252 -15.52 -29.40 -2.78
CA ARG A 252 -16.72 -28.54 -2.61
C ARG A 252 -17.34 -28.66 -1.21
N SER A 253 -16.67 -29.31 -0.26
CA SER A 253 -17.18 -29.40 1.10
C SER A 253 -17.19 -28.02 1.74
N ILE A 254 -18.37 -27.61 2.22
CA ILE A 254 -18.60 -26.39 2.99
C ILE A 254 -17.63 -26.34 4.19
N GLU A 255 -17.35 -27.48 4.82
CA GLU A 255 -16.44 -27.59 5.96
C GLU A 255 -15.00 -27.21 5.59
N THR A 256 -14.53 -27.64 4.41
CA THR A 256 -13.18 -27.30 3.93
C THR A 256 -13.07 -25.81 3.64
N GLN A 257 -14.09 -25.20 3.02
CA GLN A 257 -14.11 -23.76 2.75
C GLN A 257 -14.13 -22.94 4.06
N PHE A 258 -14.95 -23.32 5.04
CA PHE A 258 -14.95 -22.67 6.36
C PHE A 258 -13.60 -22.77 7.06
N ALA A 259 -12.98 -23.96 7.05
CA ALA A 259 -11.65 -24.15 7.62
C ALA A 259 -10.61 -23.25 6.95
N LEU A 260 -10.58 -23.18 5.61
CA LEU A 260 -9.66 -22.32 4.88
C LEU A 260 -9.90 -20.82 5.16
N MET A 261 -11.15 -20.36 5.18
CA MET A 261 -11.48 -18.98 5.55
C MET A 261 -11.02 -18.65 6.96
N PHE A 262 -11.19 -19.58 7.91
CA PHE A 262 -10.68 -19.43 9.27
C PHE A 262 -9.15 -19.33 9.30
N PHE A 263 -8.44 -20.19 8.57
CA PHE A 263 -6.97 -20.14 8.47
C PHE A 263 -6.43 -18.91 7.75
N ILE A 264 -7.24 -18.23 6.94
CA ILE A 264 -6.89 -16.93 6.33
C ILE A 264 -7.13 -15.79 7.34
N ALA A 265 -8.32 -15.77 7.95
CA ALA A 265 -8.75 -14.67 8.81
C ALA A 265 -8.03 -14.66 10.18
N ALA A 266 -7.80 -15.83 10.78
CA ALA A 266 -7.22 -15.91 12.13
C ALA A 266 -5.77 -15.39 12.19
N PRO A 267 -4.84 -15.76 11.30
CA PRO A 267 -3.48 -15.20 11.31
C PRO A 267 -3.48 -13.69 11.05
N ALA A 268 -4.33 -13.20 10.16
CA ALA A 268 -4.46 -11.76 9.91
C ALA A 268 -4.94 -11.02 11.16
N ALA A 269 -5.96 -11.54 11.84
CA ALA A 269 -6.48 -10.98 13.09
C ALA A 269 -5.43 -10.99 14.20
N ILE A 270 -4.68 -12.09 14.37
CA ILE A 270 -3.61 -12.20 15.38
C ILE A 270 -2.51 -11.18 15.10
N VAL A 271 -2.07 -11.05 13.84
CA VAL A 271 -1.05 -10.08 13.43
C VAL A 271 -1.52 -8.66 13.71
N CYS A 272 -2.74 -8.30 13.29
CA CYS A 272 -3.30 -6.96 13.53
C CYS A 272 -3.44 -6.66 15.02
N ALA A 273 -3.94 -7.60 15.83
CA ALA A 273 -4.06 -7.44 17.27
C ALA A 273 -2.70 -7.27 17.94
N THR A 274 -1.71 -8.09 17.55
CA THR A 274 -0.34 -8.01 18.08
C THR A 274 0.30 -6.66 17.75
N LEU A 275 0.21 -6.22 16.50
CA LEU A 275 0.73 -4.92 16.08
C LEU A 275 0.02 -3.76 16.81
N ALA A 276 -1.30 -3.82 16.96
CA ALA A 276 -2.05 -2.81 17.69
C ALA A 276 -1.61 -2.72 19.16
N VAL A 277 -1.38 -3.86 19.83
CA VAL A 277 -0.86 -3.91 21.19
C VAL A 277 0.55 -3.35 21.27
N LEU A 278 1.46 -3.76 20.36
CA LEU A 278 2.83 -3.25 20.35
C LEU A 278 2.88 -1.74 20.14
N VAL A 279 2.08 -1.21 19.20
CA VAL A 279 1.95 0.25 18.98
C VAL A 279 1.42 0.93 20.24
N ALA A 280 0.37 0.40 20.87
CA ALA A 280 -0.19 0.98 22.09
C ALA A 280 0.83 0.99 23.25
N VAL A 281 1.62 -0.08 23.41
CA VAL A 281 2.67 -0.19 24.41
C VAL A 281 3.79 0.83 24.14
N GLU A 282 4.26 0.95 22.90
CA GLU A 282 5.31 1.93 22.56
C GLU A 282 4.82 3.38 22.70
N MET A 283 3.58 3.68 22.29
CA MET A 283 2.98 5.00 22.53
C MET A 283 2.88 5.31 24.03
N TYR A 284 2.56 4.32 24.87
CA TYR A 284 2.53 4.50 26.32
C TYR A 284 3.93 4.76 26.89
N ARG A 285 4.93 3.98 26.46
CA ARG A 285 6.34 4.14 26.85
C ARG A 285 6.91 5.50 26.43
N GLU A 286 6.58 5.97 25.24
CA GLU A 286 7.00 7.29 24.75
C GLU A 286 6.41 8.41 25.61
N ARG A 287 5.11 8.35 25.93
CA ARG A 287 4.46 9.30 26.84
C ARG A 287 5.07 9.28 28.24
N ALA A 288 5.44 8.12 28.77
CA ALA A 288 6.09 8.01 30.07
C ALA A 288 7.48 8.70 30.06
N ARG A 289 8.29 8.44 29.01
CA ARG A 289 9.60 9.09 28.84
C ARG A 289 9.50 10.61 28.69
N GLN A 290 8.48 11.11 27.98
CA GLN A 290 8.22 12.56 27.86
C GLN A 290 7.93 13.17 29.23
N LYS A 291 7.08 12.54 30.05
CA LYS A 291 6.78 13.02 31.41
C LYS A 291 8.01 13.03 32.32
N GLU A 292 8.86 12.00 32.24
CA GLU A 292 10.11 11.94 33.01
C GLU A 292 11.07 13.06 32.60
N ALA A 293 11.19 13.33 31.30
CA ALA A 293 12.03 14.41 30.78
C ALA A 293 11.52 15.80 31.22
N GLU A 294 10.20 16.05 31.13
CA GLU A 294 9.58 17.29 31.61
C GLU A 294 9.77 17.48 33.12
N ALA A 295 9.64 16.41 33.92
CA ALA A 295 9.87 16.45 35.36
C ALA A 295 11.34 16.76 35.71
N LEU A 296 12.30 16.18 34.98
CA LEU A 296 13.72 16.45 35.17
C LEU A 296 14.08 17.90 34.79
N GLU A 297 13.53 18.41 33.69
CA GLU A 297 13.72 19.80 33.28
C GLU A 297 13.15 20.78 34.33
N ALA A 298 11.99 20.47 34.90
CA ALA A 298 11.39 21.27 35.97
C ALA A 298 12.25 21.26 37.24
N LEU A 299 12.84 20.12 37.62
CA LEU A 299 13.75 20.01 38.76
C LEU A 299 15.03 20.82 38.56
N ASN A 300 15.63 20.75 37.36
CA ASN A 300 16.83 21.53 37.04
C ASN A 300 16.55 23.04 37.15
N LYS A 301 15.43 23.51 36.58
CA LYS A 301 15.01 24.93 36.71
C LYS A 301 14.73 25.34 38.17
N ALA A 302 14.23 24.43 39.00
CA ALA A 302 14.01 24.72 40.42
C ALA A 302 15.33 24.82 41.21
N SER A 303 16.37 24.11 40.81
CA SER A 303 17.69 24.15 41.47
C SER A 303 18.53 25.39 41.13
N GLU A 304 18.18 26.11 40.06
CA GLU A 304 18.86 27.34 39.62
C GLU A 304 18.35 28.61 40.30
N ASN A 305 17.21 28.54 41.01
CA ASN A 305 16.59 29.66 41.74
C ASN A 305 16.88 29.59 43.24
#